data_AF-A0A0K1Q194-F1
#
_entry.id   AF-A0A0K1Q194-F1
#
_cell.length_a   1.000
_cell.length_b   1.000
_cell.length_c   1.000
_cell.angle_alpha   90.00
_cell.angle_beta   90.00
_cell.angle_gamma   90.00
#
_symmetry.space_group_name_H-M   'P 1'
#
loop_
_entity.id
_entity.type
_entity.pdbx_description
1 polymer ?
#
loop_
_entity_poly.entity_id
_entity_poly.type
_entity_poly.pdbx_seq_one_letter_code
_entity_poly.pdbx_strand_id
1 'polypeptide(L)'
;MTQARIRPAVLFAAMALALAASPGCKKTVGSACKANEALCEDPKSALSCQGGKFVEVSCNGPLGCTKYQDKTNCDTSVGTEGAPCMGETDEQYACTPDKKRALLCKGGHFERYLECRGKAGCSLLGQQVSCDTSVANKGDPCKKQGAVACTEDQKQMVICRDGKFDSYRFCRGRFGCYSKDDAPTCDESIALEGDPCGIPGFLACSVDGKTELACQGGVFGFSRACKKSGCVVTNRPGRAVDCQ
;
A
#
# COMPACT_ATOMS: atom_id res chain seq x y z
N MET A 1 56.78 -77.95 -40.67
CA MET A 1 55.95 -77.73 -41.88
C MET A 1 54.52 -77.68 -41.35
N THR A 2 53.75 -76.59 -41.34
CA THR A 2 53.57 -75.55 -42.35
C THR A 2 52.94 -74.33 -41.66
N GLN A 3 53.37 -73.13 -42.04
CA GLN A 3 52.91 -71.84 -41.52
C GLN A 3 51.46 -71.52 -41.94
N ALA A 4 50.74 -70.75 -41.11
CA ALA A 4 49.59 -69.97 -41.55
C ALA A 4 49.45 -68.63 -40.77
N ARG A 5 50.12 -67.62 -41.33
CA ARG A 5 49.71 -66.22 -41.57
C ARG A 5 49.03 -65.39 -40.45
N ILE A 6 49.82 -64.42 -40.02
CA ILE A 6 49.48 -63.11 -39.43
C ILE A 6 48.60 -62.28 -40.39
N ARG A 7 47.62 -61.54 -39.85
CA ARG A 7 47.26 -60.18 -40.31
C ARG A 7 46.61 -59.33 -39.19
N PRO A 8 47.04 -58.07 -38.99
CA PRO A 8 46.53 -57.16 -37.96
C PRO A 8 45.34 -56.34 -38.50
N ALA A 9 44.40 -55.98 -37.63
CA ALA A 9 43.30 -55.06 -37.97
C ALA A 9 43.19 -53.93 -36.94
N VAL A 10 44.02 -52.91 -37.17
CA VAL A 10 43.77 -51.46 -37.09
C VAL A 10 42.63 -50.97 -36.18
N LEU A 11 43.01 -50.24 -35.11
CA LEU A 11 42.19 -49.24 -34.43
C LEU A 11 41.73 -48.14 -35.40
N PHE A 12 40.44 -47.85 -35.44
CA PHE A 12 39.94 -46.50 -35.74
C PHE A 12 38.82 -46.15 -34.76
N ALA A 13 39.18 -45.35 -33.75
CA ALA A 13 38.24 -44.66 -32.88
C ALA A 13 37.53 -43.57 -33.69
N ALA A 14 36.29 -43.80 -34.09
CA ALA A 14 35.42 -42.76 -34.61
C ALA A 14 34.77 -42.02 -33.43
N MET A 15 35.50 -41.05 -32.87
CA MET A 15 34.94 -40.07 -31.94
C MET A 15 34.06 -39.12 -32.76
N ALA A 16 32.79 -39.50 -32.94
CA ALA A 16 31.80 -38.61 -33.52
C ALA A 16 31.55 -37.46 -32.53
N LEU A 17 32.25 -36.33 -32.74
CA LEU A 17 31.83 -35.04 -32.19
C LEU A 17 30.45 -34.71 -32.79
N ALA A 18 29.41 -35.07 -32.06
CA ALA A 18 28.10 -34.47 -32.24
C ALA A 18 28.22 -33.00 -31.85
N LEU A 19 28.48 -32.12 -32.82
CA LEU A 19 28.18 -30.71 -32.70
C LEU A 19 26.66 -30.58 -32.59
N ALA A 20 26.15 -30.70 -31.37
CA ALA A 20 24.82 -30.21 -31.03
C ALA A 20 24.83 -28.71 -31.29
N ALA A 21 24.28 -28.30 -32.43
CA ALA A 21 23.86 -26.94 -32.65
C ALA A 21 22.79 -26.62 -31.60
N SER A 22 23.22 -26.08 -30.46
CA SER A 22 22.32 -25.58 -29.43
C SER A 22 21.49 -24.46 -30.06
N PRO A 23 20.16 -24.63 -30.27
CA PRO A 23 19.32 -23.51 -30.66
C PRO A 23 19.54 -22.45 -29.59
N GLY A 24 19.96 -21.25 -29.99
CA GLY A 24 20.32 -20.19 -29.05
C GLY A 24 19.25 -20.09 -27.97
N CYS A 25 19.62 -20.43 -26.72
CA CYS A 25 18.69 -20.52 -25.61
C CYS A 25 17.99 -19.17 -25.47
N LYS A 26 16.77 -19.07 -25.99
CA LYS A 26 15.92 -17.91 -25.76
C LYS A 26 15.70 -17.86 -24.25
N LYS A 27 16.05 -16.73 -23.63
CA LYS A 27 15.78 -16.50 -22.21
C LYS A 27 14.26 -16.48 -22.03
N THR A 28 13.78 -17.28 -21.10
CA THR A 28 12.36 -17.41 -20.77
C THR A 28 12.19 -17.48 -19.27
N VAL A 29 10.96 -17.27 -18.79
CA VAL A 29 10.59 -17.50 -17.39
C VAL A 29 11.08 -18.86 -16.91
N GLY A 30 11.68 -18.88 -15.72
CA GLY A 30 12.21 -20.07 -15.05
C GLY A 30 13.62 -20.51 -15.50
N SER A 31 14.13 -20.00 -16.62
CA SER A 31 15.50 -20.29 -17.06
C SER A 31 16.54 -19.61 -16.16
N ALA A 32 17.73 -20.22 -16.05
CA ALA A 32 18.80 -19.71 -15.21
C ALA A 32 19.32 -18.35 -15.70
N CYS A 33 19.69 -17.48 -14.77
CA CYS A 33 20.18 -16.13 -15.04
C CYS A 33 21.24 -15.69 -14.03
N LYS A 34 21.95 -14.62 -14.39
CA LYS A 34 22.92 -13.95 -13.51
C LYS A 34 22.23 -12.82 -12.73
N ALA A 35 22.70 -12.54 -11.52
CA ALA A 35 22.18 -11.43 -10.71
C ALA A 35 22.15 -10.11 -11.50
N ASN A 36 21.06 -9.35 -11.34
CA ASN A 36 20.77 -8.10 -12.06
C ASN A 36 20.59 -8.24 -13.58
N GLU A 37 20.55 -9.46 -14.12
CA GLU A 37 20.24 -9.67 -15.53
C GLU A 37 18.76 -9.41 -15.79
N ALA A 38 18.45 -8.54 -16.74
CA ALA A 38 17.09 -8.28 -17.16
C ALA A 38 17.01 -7.97 -18.66
N LEU A 39 15.90 -8.31 -19.31
CA LEU A 39 15.61 -7.99 -20.71
C LEU A 39 14.14 -7.64 -20.90
N CYS A 40 13.83 -6.70 -21.79
CA CYS A 40 12.45 -6.57 -22.28
C CYS A 40 12.09 -7.80 -23.10
N GLU A 41 10.96 -8.42 -22.79
CA GLU A 41 10.37 -9.47 -23.62
C GLU A 41 9.47 -8.82 -24.69
N ASP A 42 8.65 -7.86 -24.28
CA ASP A 42 7.82 -7.02 -25.14
C ASP A 42 7.66 -5.61 -24.53
N PRO A 43 6.95 -4.66 -25.18
CA PRO A 43 6.79 -3.30 -24.65
C PRO A 43 6.09 -3.18 -23.27
N LYS A 44 5.47 -4.25 -22.76
CA LYS A 44 4.72 -4.30 -21.49
C LYS A 44 5.29 -5.32 -20.50
N SER A 45 6.32 -6.08 -20.87
CA SER A 45 6.88 -7.12 -20.01
C SER A 45 8.41 -7.16 -20.08
N ALA A 46 9.02 -7.48 -18.95
CA ALA A 46 10.45 -7.73 -18.83
C ALA A 46 10.69 -9.06 -18.12
N LEU A 47 11.77 -9.74 -18.48
CA LEU A 47 12.34 -10.79 -17.66
C LEU A 47 13.35 -10.15 -16.71
N SER A 48 13.23 -10.41 -15.41
CA SER A 48 14.19 -9.99 -14.38
C SER A 48 14.75 -11.21 -13.65
N CYS A 49 16.04 -11.21 -13.38
CA CYS A 49 16.67 -12.30 -12.63
C CYS A 49 16.41 -12.15 -11.13
N GLN A 50 15.69 -13.11 -10.56
CA GLN A 50 15.41 -13.18 -9.13
C GLN A 50 15.67 -14.60 -8.63
N GLY A 51 16.46 -14.74 -7.56
CA GLY A 51 16.80 -16.07 -7.04
C GLY A 51 17.48 -17.00 -8.06
N GLY A 52 18.23 -16.42 -9.00
CA GLY A 52 18.94 -17.15 -10.07
C GLY A 52 18.06 -17.67 -11.21
N LYS A 53 16.78 -17.29 -11.25
CA LYS A 53 15.86 -17.60 -12.36
C LYS A 53 15.19 -16.35 -12.91
N PHE A 54 14.93 -16.34 -14.21
CA PHE A 54 14.12 -15.27 -14.79
C PHE A 54 12.68 -15.39 -14.32
N VAL A 55 12.14 -14.28 -13.84
CA VAL A 55 10.71 -14.07 -13.59
C VAL A 55 10.20 -13.00 -14.54
N GLU A 56 8.92 -13.08 -14.91
CA GLU A 56 8.26 -12.04 -15.69
C GLU A 56 7.82 -10.89 -14.77
N VAL A 57 8.13 -9.67 -15.18
CA VAL A 57 7.77 -8.42 -14.50
C VAL A 57 6.94 -7.58 -15.48
N SER A 58 5.75 -7.15 -15.05
CA SER A 58 4.90 -6.28 -15.87
C SER A 58 5.36 -4.83 -15.81
N CYS A 59 5.57 -4.21 -16.97
CA CYS A 59 5.96 -2.81 -17.13
C CYS A 59 4.71 -1.97 -17.45
N ASN A 60 3.78 -1.89 -16.49
CA ASN A 60 2.47 -1.26 -16.70
C ASN A 60 2.50 0.27 -16.64
N GLY A 61 3.63 0.87 -16.30
CA GLY A 61 3.78 2.31 -16.30
C GLY A 61 3.81 2.92 -17.71
N PRO A 62 3.64 4.24 -17.84
CA PRO A 62 3.50 4.91 -19.14
C PRO A 62 4.70 4.74 -20.08
N LEU A 63 5.91 4.51 -19.57
CA LEU A 63 7.10 4.32 -20.38
C LEU A 63 7.28 2.87 -20.85
N GLY A 64 6.50 1.92 -20.33
CA GLY A 64 6.59 0.50 -20.69
C GLY A 64 7.96 -0.12 -20.41
N CYS A 65 8.30 -1.16 -21.16
CA CYS A 65 9.65 -1.69 -21.20
C CYS A 65 10.45 -1.07 -22.34
N THR A 66 11.62 -0.54 -22.02
CA THR A 66 12.57 0.01 -22.98
C THR A 66 13.98 -0.48 -22.69
N LYS A 67 14.79 -0.56 -23.74
CA LYS A 67 16.23 -0.84 -23.62
C LYS A 67 16.99 0.46 -23.83
N TYR A 68 17.81 0.84 -22.87
CA TYR A 68 18.74 1.97 -23.00
C TYR A 68 20.17 1.44 -22.82
N GLN A 69 20.95 1.49 -23.90
CA GLN A 69 22.27 0.82 -23.98
C GLN A 69 22.13 -0.66 -23.59
N ASP A 70 22.92 -1.13 -22.62
CA ASP A 70 22.88 -2.50 -22.12
C ASP A 70 21.95 -2.68 -20.91
N LYS A 71 21.14 -1.67 -20.57
CA LYS A 71 20.21 -1.72 -19.44
C LYS A 71 18.76 -1.85 -19.90
N THR A 72 18.04 -2.72 -19.22
CA THR A 72 16.59 -2.87 -19.34
C THR A 72 15.93 -1.91 -18.36
N ASN A 73 15.06 -1.06 -18.87
CA ASN A 73 14.26 -0.13 -18.08
C ASN A 73 12.79 -0.52 -18.22
N CYS A 74 12.24 -1.10 -17.16
CA CYS A 74 10.85 -1.51 -17.10
C CYS A 74 10.13 -0.58 -16.13
N ASP A 75 9.19 0.21 -16.65
CA ASP A 75 8.40 1.13 -15.86
C ASP A 75 7.33 0.37 -15.07
N THR A 76 7.66 0.08 -13.82
CA THR A 76 6.74 -0.58 -12.88
C THR A 76 6.00 0.43 -11.99
N SER A 77 5.88 1.69 -12.40
CA SER A 77 5.18 2.72 -11.62
C SER A 77 3.71 2.37 -11.35
N VAL A 78 3.14 1.45 -12.14
CA VAL A 78 1.85 0.81 -11.91
C VAL A 78 2.07 -0.67 -11.62
N GLY A 79 1.60 -1.15 -10.46
CA GLY A 79 1.86 -2.50 -9.97
C GLY A 79 0.65 -3.14 -9.30
N THR A 80 0.70 -4.45 -9.09
CA THR A 80 -0.31 -5.20 -8.35
C THR A 80 0.34 -5.87 -7.14
N GLU A 81 -0.36 -5.90 -6.00
CA GLU A 81 0.13 -6.55 -4.78
C GLU A 81 0.47 -8.04 -5.05
N GLY A 82 1.64 -8.50 -4.59
CA GLY A 82 2.20 -9.82 -4.83
C GLY A 82 2.90 -10.01 -6.19
N ALA A 83 2.70 -9.10 -7.16
CA ALA A 83 3.32 -9.23 -8.47
C ALA A 83 4.85 -9.00 -8.41
N PRO A 84 5.64 -9.64 -9.28
CA PRO A 84 7.07 -9.37 -9.39
C PRO A 84 7.37 -7.91 -9.74
N CYS A 85 8.48 -7.39 -9.23
CA CYS A 85 9.02 -6.06 -9.51
C CYS A 85 10.50 -6.13 -9.96
N MET A 86 11.01 -5.05 -10.55
CA MET A 86 12.37 -5.06 -11.16
C MET A 86 13.51 -5.10 -10.13
N GLY A 87 13.27 -4.68 -8.89
CA GLY A 87 14.29 -4.57 -7.86
C GLY A 87 14.30 -5.72 -6.85
N GLU A 88 15.49 -6.05 -6.34
CA GLU A 88 15.65 -6.72 -5.04
C GLU A 88 15.83 -5.68 -3.90
N THR A 89 15.85 -4.39 -4.23
CA THR A 89 16.07 -3.27 -3.28
C THR A 89 14.76 -2.64 -2.83
N ASP A 90 14.65 -2.36 -1.53
CA ASP A 90 13.46 -1.84 -0.84
C ASP A 90 13.14 -0.34 -1.11
N GLU A 91 13.37 0.15 -2.34
CA GLU A 91 13.21 1.58 -2.69
C GLU A 91 12.35 1.81 -3.94
N GLN A 92 11.79 0.76 -4.52
CA GLN A 92 10.94 0.86 -5.70
C GLN A 92 9.46 0.89 -5.31
N TYR A 93 8.80 2.01 -5.58
CA TYR A 93 7.37 2.20 -5.33
C TYR A 93 6.53 2.03 -6.59
N ALA A 94 5.29 1.63 -6.39
CA ALA A 94 4.26 1.60 -7.43
C ALA A 94 2.92 2.08 -6.88
N CYS A 95 2.02 2.51 -7.75
CA CYS A 95 0.61 2.66 -7.42
C CYS A 95 -0.17 1.48 -7.99
N THR A 96 -1.25 1.08 -7.32
CA THR A 96 -2.23 0.18 -7.95
C THR A 96 -2.89 0.84 -9.16
N PRO A 97 -3.42 0.08 -10.14
CA PRO A 97 -4.06 0.66 -11.32
C PRO A 97 -5.24 1.58 -10.99
N ASP A 98 -5.96 1.29 -9.90
CA ASP A 98 -7.06 2.10 -9.38
C ASP A 98 -6.60 3.31 -8.54
N LYS A 99 -5.28 3.45 -8.34
CA LYS A 99 -4.61 4.47 -7.52
C LYS A 99 -5.02 4.46 -6.05
N LYS A 100 -5.68 3.41 -5.55
CA LYS A 100 -6.14 3.34 -4.16
C LYS A 100 -5.08 2.85 -3.19
N ARG A 101 -3.94 2.33 -3.66
CA ARG A 101 -2.83 1.90 -2.82
C ARG A 101 -1.48 2.28 -3.41
N ALA A 102 -0.56 2.57 -2.50
CA ALA A 102 0.87 2.56 -2.78
C ALA A 102 1.43 1.17 -2.46
N LEU A 103 2.36 0.71 -3.27
CA LEU A 103 3.07 -0.55 -3.13
C LEU A 103 4.57 -0.28 -2.99
N LEU A 104 5.28 -1.16 -2.30
CA LEU A 104 6.72 -1.15 -2.15
C LEU A 104 7.25 -2.51 -2.62
N CYS A 105 8.22 -2.48 -3.51
CA CYS A 105 8.94 -3.67 -3.94
C CYS A 105 9.82 -4.16 -2.79
N LYS A 106 9.59 -5.39 -2.33
CA LYS A 106 10.36 -6.04 -1.26
C LYS A 106 10.57 -7.49 -1.62
N GLY A 107 11.82 -7.96 -1.57
CA GLY A 107 12.14 -9.34 -1.91
C GLY A 107 11.69 -9.75 -3.32
N GLY A 108 11.71 -8.83 -4.28
CA GLY A 108 11.31 -9.09 -5.67
C GLY A 108 9.82 -9.01 -5.96
N HIS A 109 8.98 -8.73 -4.96
CA HIS A 109 7.52 -8.62 -5.10
C HIS A 109 6.96 -7.32 -4.55
N PHE A 110 5.87 -6.82 -5.13
CA PHE A 110 5.17 -5.65 -4.59
C PHE A 110 4.38 -6.03 -3.33
N GLU A 111 4.78 -5.50 -2.18
CA GLU A 111 3.99 -5.54 -0.95
C GLU A 111 3.17 -4.26 -0.78
N ARG A 112 2.06 -4.37 -0.04
CA ARG A 112 1.25 -3.20 0.31
C ARG A 112 2.05 -2.22 1.15
N TYR A 113 2.10 -0.97 0.71
CA TYR A 113 2.85 0.08 1.39
C TYR A 113 1.94 1.04 2.16
N LEU A 114 0.98 1.69 1.48
CA LEU A 114 -0.01 2.58 2.08
C LEU A 114 -1.37 2.44 1.40
N GLU A 115 -2.44 2.75 2.13
CA GLU A 115 -3.79 2.89 1.58
C GLU A 115 -4.05 4.36 1.24
N CYS A 116 -4.28 4.65 -0.03
CA CYS A 116 -4.40 6.00 -0.59
C CYS A 116 -5.87 6.28 -0.96
N ARG A 117 -6.78 6.14 0.01
CA ARG A 117 -8.23 6.25 -0.26
C ARG A 117 -8.74 7.69 -0.36
N GLY A 118 -7.91 8.67 -0.02
CA GLY A 118 -8.27 10.07 -0.20
C GLY A 118 -8.41 10.44 -1.67
N LYS A 119 -9.01 11.61 -1.93
CA LYS A 119 -9.42 12.04 -3.28
C LYS A 119 -8.24 12.17 -4.24
N ALA A 120 -7.05 12.56 -3.77
CA ALA A 120 -5.86 12.66 -4.62
C ALA A 120 -5.25 11.29 -4.95
N GLY A 121 -5.63 10.24 -4.23
CA GLY A 121 -5.18 8.87 -4.47
C GLY A 121 -3.67 8.68 -4.35
N CYS A 122 -3.15 7.70 -5.07
CA CYS A 122 -1.73 7.41 -5.23
C CYS A 122 -1.18 8.03 -6.52
N SER A 123 0.00 8.64 -6.42
CA SER A 123 0.79 9.08 -7.56
C SER A 123 2.29 8.94 -7.29
N LEU A 124 3.09 8.90 -8.36
CA LEU A 124 4.55 8.87 -8.27
C LEU A 124 5.13 10.15 -8.87
N LEU A 125 6.10 10.73 -8.17
CA LEU A 125 6.94 11.83 -8.65
C LEU A 125 8.39 11.36 -8.62
N GLY A 126 8.89 10.90 -9.77
CA GLY A 126 10.18 10.20 -9.83
C GLY A 126 10.12 8.91 -9.00
N GLN A 127 11.01 8.79 -8.01
CA GLN A 127 11.07 7.63 -7.10
C GLN A 127 10.24 7.83 -5.82
N GLN A 128 9.60 8.99 -5.64
CA GLN A 128 8.79 9.28 -4.46
C GLN A 128 7.33 8.95 -4.71
N VAL A 129 6.71 8.24 -3.76
CA VAL A 129 5.26 8.02 -3.76
C VAL A 129 4.56 9.13 -2.97
N SER A 130 3.55 9.72 -3.60
CA SER A 130 2.57 10.59 -2.96
C SER A 130 1.28 9.78 -2.77
N CYS A 131 0.80 9.70 -1.54
CA CYS A 131 -0.35 8.89 -1.16
C CYS A 131 -1.27 9.72 -0.26
N ASP A 132 -2.50 9.93 -0.70
CA ASP A 132 -3.51 10.63 0.07
C ASP A 132 -4.14 9.72 1.13
N THR A 133 -3.61 9.80 2.34
CA THR A 133 -4.07 9.04 3.51
C THR A 133 -5.11 9.81 4.34
N SER A 134 -5.77 10.83 3.78
CA SER A 134 -6.83 11.58 4.50
C SER A 134 -8.07 10.74 4.82
N VAL A 135 -8.23 9.62 4.12
CA VAL A 135 -9.22 8.58 4.39
C VAL A 135 -8.51 7.28 4.77
N ALA A 136 -8.70 6.80 5.99
CA ALA A 136 -8.07 5.59 6.51
C ALA A 136 -8.94 4.88 7.54
N ASN A 137 -8.82 3.56 7.60
CA ASN A 137 -9.47 2.69 8.55
C ASN A 137 -8.49 2.23 9.64
N LYS A 138 -9.02 1.76 10.76
CA LYS A 138 -8.21 1.18 11.83
C LYS A 138 -7.37 0.01 11.29
N GLY A 139 -6.09 0.01 11.63
CA GLY A 139 -5.11 -1.00 11.24
C GLY A 139 -4.35 -0.69 9.95
N ASP A 140 -4.78 0.29 9.16
CA ASP A 140 -4.07 0.71 7.96
C ASP A 140 -2.67 1.23 8.31
N PRO A 141 -1.65 0.96 7.47
CA PRO A 141 -0.30 1.48 7.68
C PRO A 141 -0.26 3.01 7.52
N CYS A 142 0.62 3.66 8.27
CA CYS A 142 0.85 5.11 8.20
C CYS A 142 2.32 5.46 8.52
N LYS A 143 2.84 6.53 7.90
CA LYS A 143 4.22 7.01 8.16
C LYS A 143 4.30 8.10 9.24
N LYS A 144 3.37 9.06 9.20
CA LYS A 144 3.46 10.28 10.00
C LYS A 144 2.72 10.09 11.32
N GLN A 145 3.48 9.91 12.40
CA GLN A 145 2.92 9.80 13.76
C GLN A 145 2.03 11.00 14.08
N GLY A 146 0.87 10.74 14.68
CA GLY A 146 -0.12 11.77 14.98
C GLY A 146 -0.91 12.30 13.78
N ALA A 147 -0.66 11.82 12.56
CA ALA A 147 -1.54 12.11 11.43
C ALA A 147 -2.94 11.56 11.71
N VAL A 148 -3.96 12.36 11.41
CA VAL A 148 -5.37 11.99 11.57
C VAL A 148 -6.01 11.78 10.20
N ALA A 149 -7.03 10.94 10.16
CA ALA A 149 -7.80 10.64 8.95
C ALA A 149 -9.24 10.30 9.30
N CYS A 150 -10.15 10.51 8.37
CA CYS A 150 -11.52 10.02 8.50
C CYS A 150 -11.60 8.56 8.05
N THR A 151 -12.41 7.77 8.73
CA THR A 151 -12.81 6.44 8.25
C THR A 151 -13.64 6.54 6.99
N GLU A 152 -13.63 5.49 6.18
CA GLU A 152 -14.35 5.46 4.89
C GLU A 152 -15.86 5.62 5.06
N ASP A 153 -16.41 5.11 6.17
CA ASP A 153 -17.82 5.28 6.53
C ASP A 153 -18.14 6.61 7.22
N GLN A 154 -17.13 7.47 7.42
CA GLN A 154 -17.20 8.78 8.06
C GLN A 154 -17.71 8.76 9.50
N LYS A 155 -17.72 7.61 10.19
CA LYS A 155 -18.25 7.52 11.57
C LYS A 155 -17.19 7.73 12.65
N GLN A 156 -15.92 7.71 12.25
CA GLN A 156 -14.80 7.77 13.17
C GLN A 156 -13.63 8.54 12.57
N MET A 157 -12.87 9.22 13.43
CA MET A 157 -11.54 9.71 13.12
C MET A 157 -10.51 8.73 13.69
N VAL A 158 -9.48 8.41 12.92
CA VAL A 158 -8.35 7.58 13.33
C VAL A 158 -7.08 8.42 13.42
N ILE A 159 -6.10 7.94 14.19
CA ILE A 159 -4.81 8.60 14.38
C ILE A 159 -3.66 7.59 14.20
N CYS A 160 -2.60 8.02 13.53
CA CYS A 160 -1.41 7.20 13.34
C CYS A 160 -0.63 7.04 14.66
N ARG A 161 -0.53 5.80 15.14
CA ARG A 161 0.28 5.38 16.29
C ARG A 161 1.05 4.13 15.92
N ASP A 162 2.35 4.10 16.21
CA ASP A 162 3.20 2.92 16.00
C ASP A 162 3.16 2.38 14.56
N GLY A 163 2.98 3.29 13.59
CA GLY A 163 2.98 2.98 12.16
C GLY A 163 1.65 2.43 11.64
N LYS A 164 0.60 2.43 12.47
CA LYS A 164 -0.77 2.07 12.06
C LYS A 164 -1.80 3.08 12.53
N PHE A 165 -2.88 3.23 11.78
CA PHE A 165 -4.03 3.99 12.23
C PHE A 165 -4.77 3.25 13.34
N ASP A 166 -5.01 3.93 14.45
CA ASP A 166 -5.81 3.43 15.57
C ASP A 166 -7.00 4.35 15.84
N SER A 167 -7.98 3.85 16.58
CA SER A 167 -9.16 4.60 17.01
C SER A 167 -8.74 5.91 17.70
N TYR A 168 -9.28 7.04 17.22
CA TYR A 168 -9.03 8.34 17.84
C TYR A 168 -10.29 8.99 18.43
N ARG A 169 -11.34 9.22 17.62
CA ARG A 169 -12.59 9.86 18.06
C ARG A 169 -13.81 9.26 17.36
N PHE A 170 -14.94 9.17 18.02
CA PHE A 170 -16.22 8.79 17.39
C PHE A 170 -16.99 10.02 16.96
N CYS A 171 -17.32 10.10 15.67
CA CYS A 171 -17.95 11.27 15.07
C CYS A 171 -19.43 10.99 14.88
N ARG A 172 -20.22 11.10 15.96
CA ARG A 172 -21.65 10.72 15.95
C ARG A 172 -22.58 11.87 15.62
N GLY A 173 -22.06 13.10 15.61
CA GLY A 173 -22.82 14.25 15.18
C GLY A 173 -23.22 14.15 13.71
N ARG A 174 -24.09 15.06 13.29
CA ARG A 174 -24.72 15.03 11.97
C ARG A 174 -23.72 15.03 10.81
N PHE A 175 -22.58 15.69 10.98
CA PHE A 175 -21.57 15.79 9.92
C PHE A 175 -20.58 14.61 9.90
N GLY A 176 -20.63 13.72 10.89
CA GLY A 176 -19.68 12.62 11.01
C GLY A 176 -18.24 13.13 11.07
N CYS A 177 -17.33 12.38 10.46
CA CYS A 177 -15.98 12.82 10.17
C CYS A 177 -15.95 13.46 8.78
N TYR A 178 -15.47 14.70 8.69
CA TYR A 178 -15.48 15.50 7.48
C TYR A 178 -14.20 16.32 7.35
N SER A 179 -13.88 16.79 6.15
CA SER A 179 -12.72 17.67 5.94
C SER A 179 -13.13 19.14 6.08
N LYS A 180 -12.36 19.90 6.85
CA LYS A 180 -12.45 21.35 6.94
C LYS A 180 -11.07 21.94 6.68
N ASP A 181 -10.94 22.80 5.67
CA ASP A 181 -9.66 23.40 5.28
C ASP A 181 -8.54 22.35 5.09
N ASP A 182 -8.88 21.26 4.39
CA ASP A 182 -8.04 20.06 4.16
C ASP A 182 -7.61 19.29 5.42
N ALA A 183 -8.13 19.63 6.60
CA ALA A 183 -7.92 18.91 7.84
C ALA A 183 -9.12 18.01 8.20
N PRO A 184 -8.90 16.71 8.48
CA PRO A 184 -9.94 15.86 9.05
C PRO A 184 -10.47 16.42 10.37
N THR A 185 -11.78 16.57 10.45
CA THR A 185 -12.54 17.15 11.56
C THR A 185 -13.64 16.18 11.96
N CYS A 186 -13.89 16.06 13.26
CA CYS A 186 -14.87 15.15 13.82
C CYS A 186 -16.01 15.92 14.47
N ASP A 187 -17.25 15.66 14.06
CA ASP A 187 -18.43 16.17 14.72
C ASP A 187 -18.72 15.35 15.99
N GLU A 188 -18.16 15.83 17.11
CA GLU A 188 -18.31 15.25 18.45
C GLU A 188 -19.53 15.82 19.20
N SER A 189 -20.45 16.53 18.53
CA SER A 189 -21.63 17.12 19.19
C SER A 189 -22.58 16.10 19.82
N ILE A 190 -22.45 14.83 19.44
CA ILE A 190 -23.14 13.68 20.03
C ILE A 190 -22.09 12.66 20.46
N ALA A 191 -22.21 12.12 21.68
CA ALA A 191 -21.25 11.16 22.24
C ALA A 191 -21.93 10.15 23.20
N LEU A 192 -21.18 9.10 23.53
CA LEU A 192 -21.45 8.20 24.67
C LEU A 192 -20.50 8.53 25.83
N GLU A 193 -20.91 8.21 27.05
CA GLU A 193 -19.98 8.19 28.18
C GLU A 193 -18.84 7.19 27.91
N GLY A 194 -17.61 7.61 28.18
CA GLY A 194 -16.39 6.86 27.89
C GLY A 194 -15.85 7.03 26.46
N ASP A 195 -16.58 7.67 25.54
CA ASP A 195 -16.04 7.98 24.21
C ASP A 195 -14.78 8.87 24.36
N PRO A 196 -13.68 8.59 23.64
CA PRO A 196 -12.47 9.42 23.70
C PRO A 196 -12.75 10.80 23.10
N CYS A 197 -12.16 11.83 23.73
CA CYS A 197 -12.30 13.23 23.32
C CYS A 197 -10.98 13.98 23.47
N GLY A 198 -10.75 14.97 22.62
CA GLY A 198 -9.45 15.67 22.55
C GLY A 198 -9.41 17.09 23.12
N ILE A 199 -10.56 17.70 23.39
CA ILE A 199 -10.65 19.09 23.82
C ILE A 199 -11.27 19.13 25.22
N PRO A 200 -10.48 19.35 26.28
CA PRO A 200 -11.01 19.46 27.64
C PRO A 200 -12.15 20.47 27.73
N GLY A 201 -13.23 20.10 28.41
CA GLY A 201 -14.42 20.93 28.55
C GLY A 201 -15.32 21.01 27.32
N PHE A 202 -14.97 20.34 26.20
CA PHE A 202 -15.89 20.21 25.06
C PHE A 202 -17.18 19.51 25.50
N LEU A 203 -18.31 20.06 25.07
CA LEU A 203 -19.64 19.59 25.47
C LEU A 203 -20.31 18.85 24.32
N ALA A 204 -20.95 17.73 24.64
CA ALA A 204 -21.70 16.90 23.71
C ALA A 204 -23.05 16.52 24.30
N CYS A 205 -24.00 16.14 23.45
CA CYS A 205 -25.24 15.49 23.89
C CYS A 205 -25.03 13.98 23.96
N SER A 206 -25.67 13.31 24.93
CA SER A 206 -25.82 11.86 24.88
C SER A 206 -26.61 11.44 23.64
N VAL A 207 -26.39 10.21 23.18
CA VAL A 207 -27.12 9.63 22.04
C VAL A 207 -28.63 9.58 22.22
N ASP A 208 -29.12 9.52 23.47
CA ASP A 208 -30.56 9.53 23.79
C ASP A 208 -31.12 10.95 23.94
N GLY A 209 -30.27 11.97 23.81
CA GLY A 209 -30.63 13.38 23.91
C GLY A 209 -31.03 13.84 25.31
N LYS A 210 -30.73 13.07 26.36
CA LYS A 210 -31.18 13.39 27.74
C LYS A 210 -30.11 14.04 28.61
N THR A 211 -28.84 13.92 28.28
CA THR A 211 -27.75 14.42 29.12
C THR A 211 -26.75 15.25 28.32
N GLU A 212 -26.20 16.26 28.97
CA GLU A 212 -24.99 16.94 28.53
C GLU A 212 -23.79 16.15 29.07
N LEU A 213 -22.84 15.87 28.19
CA LEU A 213 -21.57 15.23 28.48
C LEU A 213 -20.46 16.27 28.35
N ALA A 214 -19.42 16.13 29.15
CA ALA A 214 -18.24 16.99 29.09
C ALA A 214 -16.97 16.15 28.93
N CYS A 215 -16.06 16.62 28.09
CA CYS A 215 -14.75 16.00 27.91
C CYS A 215 -13.87 16.27 29.14
N GLN A 216 -13.60 15.23 29.92
CA GLN A 216 -12.79 15.28 31.15
C GLN A 216 -11.82 14.11 31.17
N GLY A 217 -10.54 14.38 31.42
CA GLY A 217 -9.52 13.32 31.43
C GLY A 217 -9.35 12.59 30.10
N GLY A 218 -9.72 13.23 28.98
CA GLY A 218 -9.62 12.64 27.63
C GLY A 218 -10.78 11.73 27.24
N VAL A 219 -11.83 11.65 28.05
CA VAL A 219 -13.08 10.93 27.71
C VAL A 219 -14.31 11.78 28.03
N PHE A 220 -15.41 11.53 27.32
CA PHE A 220 -16.70 12.12 27.67
C PHE A 220 -17.22 11.48 28.95
N GLY A 221 -17.55 12.30 29.93
CA GLY A 221 -18.25 11.88 31.16
C GLY A 221 -19.56 12.65 31.32
N PHE A 222 -20.42 12.13 32.19
CA PHE A 222 -21.65 12.83 32.60
C PHE A 222 -21.33 14.24 33.11
N SER A 223 -22.00 15.26 32.56
CA SER A 223 -21.94 16.63 33.08
C SER A 223 -23.22 16.97 33.86
N ARG A 224 -24.38 16.82 33.22
CA ARG A 224 -25.69 17.04 33.84
C ARG A 224 -26.82 16.41 33.03
N ALA A 225 -27.94 16.12 33.69
CA ALA A 225 -29.19 15.80 33.03
C ALA A 225 -29.84 17.08 32.46
N CYS A 226 -30.34 17.01 31.24
CA CYS A 226 -31.17 18.06 30.67
C CYS A 226 -32.63 17.90 31.12
N LYS A 227 -33.39 19.00 31.09
CA LYS A 227 -34.79 19.00 31.52
C LYS A 227 -35.66 18.72 30.29
N LYS A 228 -36.79 19.42 30.17
CA LYS A 228 -37.93 19.02 29.33
C LYS A 228 -37.55 18.76 27.88
N SER A 229 -36.87 19.70 27.22
CA SER A 229 -36.56 19.59 25.79
C SER A 229 -35.30 18.77 25.50
N GLY A 230 -34.62 18.28 26.55
CA GLY A 230 -33.42 17.49 26.41
C GLY A 230 -32.19 18.31 26.02
N CYS A 231 -31.16 17.61 25.56
CA CYS A 231 -29.93 18.17 25.04
C CYS A 231 -30.09 18.44 23.54
N VAL A 232 -29.79 19.66 23.11
CA VAL A 232 -29.85 20.05 21.70
C VAL A 232 -28.49 20.55 21.21
N VAL A 233 -28.08 20.11 20.02
CA VAL A 233 -26.90 20.65 19.33
C VAL A 233 -27.22 22.04 18.81
N THR A 234 -26.32 23.00 19.05
CA THR A 234 -26.48 24.41 18.67
C THR A 234 -25.27 24.92 17.90
N ASN A 235 -25.45 25.98 17.12
CA ASN A 235 -24.38 26.65 16.39
C ASN A 235 -23.78 27.83 17.19
N ARG A 236 -23.92 27.85 18.52
CA ARG A 236 -23.38 28.95 19.33
C ARG A 236 -21.86 28.83 19.40
N PRO A 237 -21.10 29.89 19.04
CA PRO A 237 -19.65 29.88 19.17
C PRO A 237 -19.22 29.54 20.60
N GLY A 238 -18.32 28.56 20.74
CA GLY A 238 -17.82 28.10 22.05
C GLY A 238 -18.79 27.21 22.84
N ARG A 239 -20.01 26.93 22.34
CA ARG A 239 -20.97 26.05 23.00
C ARG A 239 -21.76 25.22 21.99
N ALA A 240 -21.26 24.02 21.72
CA ALA A 240 -21.83 23.11 20.74
C ALA A 240 -23.20 22.55 21.13
N VAL A 241 -23.57 22.58 22.42
CA VAL A 241 -24.83 22.01 22.92
C VAL A 241 -25.49 22.85 24.01
N ASP A 242 -26.82 22.74 24.16
CA ASP A 242 -27.60 23.37 25.20
C ASP A 242 -28.57 22.37 25.83
N CYS A 243 -28.63 22.35 27.17
CA CYS A 243 -29.69 21.65 27.91
C CYS A 243 -30.87 22.59 28.08
N GLN A 244 -32.06 22.16 27.64
CA GLN A 244 -33.32 22.91 27.82
C GLN A 244 -34.25 22.26 28.85
#